data_AF-A0A3B9K755-F1
#
_entry.id   AF-A0A3B9K755-F1
#
_cell.length_a   1.000
_cell.length_b   1.000
_cell.length_c   1.000
_cell.angle_alpha   90.00
_cell.angle_beta   90.00
_cell.angle_gamma   90.00
#
_symmetry.space_group_name_H-M   'P 1'
#
loop_
_entity.id
_entity.type
_entity.pdbx_description
1 polymer ?
#
loop_
_entity_poly.entity_id
_entity_poly.type
_entity_poly.pdbx_seq_one_letter_code
_entity_poly.pdbx_strand_id
1 'polypeptide(L)'
;MMVLAQVVLITPIVVGNMESFVSGVAEPIRETAAGLGLGRMKTLLLIAGECRYQIFFTYLLSFSRAIAEVGAVSMVGGAIAWKTNVMTTAIMQYTNRGNFSLGVALGLILLSISLIINIVITMLQRRFDR
;
A
#
# COMPACT_ATOMS: atom_id res chain seq x y z
N MET A 1 -0.70 16.55 10.05
CA MET A 1 -0.53 16.88 8.62
C MET A 1 0.05 15.73 7.82
N MET A 2 1.17 15.12 8.24
CA MET A 2 1.82 14.01 7.51
C MET A 2 0.87 12.84 7.17
N VAL A 3 0.06 12.40 8.14
CA VAL A 3 -0.93 11.32 7.94
C VAL A 3 -2.00 11.70 6.90
N LEU A 4 -2.48 12.95 6.89
CA LEU A 4 -3.47 13.39 5.91
C LEU A 4 -2.91 13.36 4.48
N ALA A 5 -1.66 13.78 4.31
CA ALA A 5 -0.98 13.72 3.01
C ALA A 5 -0.82 12.28 2.51
N GLN A 6 -0.42 11.36 3.39
CA GLN A 6 -0.32 9.94 3.07
C GLN A 6 -1.69 9.34 2.73
N VAL A 7 -2.74 9.65 3.49
CA VAL A 7 -4.09 9.16 3.21
C VAL A 7 -4.55 9.60 1.83
N VAL A 8 -4.46 10.90 1.51
CA VAL A 8 -4.88 11.44 0.20
C VAL A 8 -4.14 10.78 -0.97
N LEU A 9 -2.84 10.49 -0.79
CA LEU A 9 -2.02 9.88 -1.84
C LEU A 9 -2.29 8.38 -1.99
N ILE A 10 -2.51 7.67 -0.88
CA ILE A 10 -2.69 6.21 -0.85
C ILE A 10 -4.11 5.81 -1.26
N THR A 11 -5.13 6.61 -0.96
CA THR A 11 -6.54 6.29 -1.28
C THR A 11 -6.76 5.87 -2.74
N PRO A 12 -6.37 6.64 -3.77
CA PRO A 12 -6.60 6.23 -5.16
C PRO A 12 -5.84 4.94 -5.53
N ILE A 13 -4.67 4.73 -4.94
CA ILE A 13 -3.87 3.52 -5.15
C ILE A 13 -4.59 2.30 -4.56
N VAL A 14 -5.11 2.41 -3.34
CA VAL A 14 -5.89 1.34 -2.70
C VAL A 14 -7.12 1.01 -3.53
N VAL A 15 -7.88 2.03 -3.94
CA VAL A 15 -9.12 1.83 -4.71
C VAL A 15 -8.85 1.13 -6.03
N GLY A 16 -7.82 1.57 -6.78
CA GLY A 16 -7.47 0.94 -8.06
C GLY A 16 -7.01 -0.52 -7.90
N ASN A 17 -6.20 -0.81 -6.88
CA ASN A 17 -5.79 -2.20 -6.60
C ASN A 17 -6.99 -3.04 -6.17
N MET A 18 -7.85 -2.53 -5.30
CA MET A 18 -9.02 -3.24 -4.82
C MET A 18 -9.98 -3.61 -5.96
N GLU A 19 -10.19 -2.72 -6.91
CA GLU A 19 -11.03 -2.98 -8.09
C GLU A 19 -10.44 -4.08 -8.98
N SER A 20 -9.14 -4.06 -9.23
CA SER A 20 -8.44 -5.10 -9.99
C SER A 20 -8.51 -6.49 -9.31
N PHE A 21 -8.46 -6.55 -7.97
CA PHE A 21 -8.50 -7.82 -7.24
C PHE A 21 -9.92 -8.34 -6.99
N VAL A 22 -10.88 -7.45 -6.77
CA VAL A 22 -12.25 -7.83 -6.46
C VAL A 22 -13.04 -8.14 -7.74
N SER A 23 -12.77 -7.47 -8.87
CA SER A 23 -13.50 -7.68 -10.13
C SER A 23 -13.51 -9.16 -10.57
N GLY A 24 -12.37 -9.85 -10.51
CA GLY A 24 -12.26 -11.26 -10.90
C GLY A 24 -13.09 -12.24 -10.05
N VAL A 25 -13.33 -11.91 -8.78
CA VAL A 25 -14.11 -12.77 -7.86
C VAL A 25 -15.58 -12.33 -7.79
N ALA A 26 -15.84 -11.03 -7.94
CA ALA A 26 -17.17 -10.44 -7.78
C ALA A 26 -18.12 -10.79 -8.93
N GLU A 27 -17.62 -11.00 -10.14
CA GLU A 27 -18.44 -11.31 -11.32
C GLU A 27 -19.22 -12.64 -11.17
N PRO A 28 -18.56 -13.80 -10.91
CA PRO A 28 -19.28 -15.06 -10.71
C PRO A 28 -20.17 -15.08 -9.45
N ILE A 29 -19.78 -14.36 -8.38
CA ILE A 29 -20.61 -14.22 -7.17
C ILE A 29 -21.87 -13.40 -7.46
N ARG A 30 -21.79 -12.34 -8.27
CA ARG A 30 -22.94 -11.53 -8.65
C ARG A 30 -23.94 -12.31 -9.50
N GLU A 31 -23.47 -13.12 -10.44
CA GLU A 31 -24.36 -13.98 -11.24
C GLU A 31 -25.10 -15.00 -10.36
N THR A 32 -24.38 -15.65 -9.44
CA THR A 32 -24.97 -16.61 -8.50
C THR A 32 -25.98 -15.94 -7.56
N ALA A 33 -25.65 -14.76 -7.03
CA ALA A 33 -26.54 -14.00 -6.16
C ALA A 33 -27.79 -13.49 -6.91
N ALA A 34 -27.67 -13.14 -8.18
CA ALA A 34 -28.79 -12.75 -9.03
C ALA A 34 -29.73 -13.95 -9.29
N GLY A 35 -29.16 -15.14 -9.56
CA GLY A 35 -29.94 -16.38 -9.70
C GLY A 35 -30.70 -16.78 -8.44
N LEU A 36 -30.15 -16.47 -7.26
CA LEU A 36 -30.78 -16.70 -5.96
C LEU A 36 -31.72 -15.57 -5.51
N GLY A 37 -31.86 -14.49 -6.29
CA GLY A 37 -32.72 -13.34 -5.96
C GLY A 37 -32.26 -12.55 -4.72
N LEU A 38 -30.97 -12.58 -4.38
CA LEU A 38 -30.45 -11.86 -3.22
C LEU A 38 -30.49 -10.34 -3.43
N GLY A 39 -30.91 -9.60 -2.41
CA GLY A 39 -30.88 -8.14 -2.41
C GLY A 39 -29.46 -7.57 -2.38
N ARG A 40 -29.28 -6.35 -2.91
CA ARG A 40 -27.98 -5.66 -3.08
C ARG A 40 -27.06 -5.70 -1.86
N MET A 41 -27.57 -5.48 -0.65
CA MET A 41 -26.73 -5.52 0.57
C MET A 41 -26.23 -6.92 0.93
N LYS A 42 -27.03 -7.97 0.68
CA LYS A 42 -26.61 -9.33 0.95
C LYS A 42 -25.53 -9.78 -0.03
N THR A 43 -25.66 -9.40 -1.30
CA THR A 43 -24.63 -9.65 -2.32
C THR A 43 -23.31 -8.96 -1.96
N LEU A 44 -23.36 -7.71 -1.49
CA LEU A 44 -22.15 -6.99 -1.05
C LEU A 44 -21.47 -7.64 0.16
N LEU A 45 -22.25 -8.07 1.16
CA LEU A 45 -21.70 -8.80 2.31
C LEU A 45 -21.07 -10.14 1.90
N LEU A 46 -21.67 -10.84 0.93
CA LEU A 46 -21.13 -12.09 0.40
C LEU A 46 -19.78 -11.86 -0.30
N ILE A 47 -19.72 -10.86 -1.18
CA ILE A 47 -18.48 -10.47 -1.87
C ILE A 47 -17.42 -10.05 -0.86
N ALA A 48 -17.77 -9.27 0.17
CA ALA A 48 -16.83 -8.86 1.21
C ALA A 48 -16.28 -10.04 2.02
N GLY A 49 -17.09 -11.06 2.29
CA GLY A 49 -16.66 -12.28 2.97
C GLY A 49 -15.69 -13.11 2.13
N GLU A 50 -16.01 -13.30 0.84
CA GLU A 50 -15.21 -14.10 -0.07
C GLU A 50 -13.90 -13.41 -0.46
N CYS A 51 -13.93 -12.09 -0.65
CA CYS A 51 -12.78 -11.27 -1.02
C CYS A 51 -11.85 -10.92 0.17
N ARG A 52 -12.02 -11.54 1.34
CA ARG A 52 -11.19 -11.23 2.53
C ARG A 52 -9.69 -11.32 2.26
N TYR A 53 -9.26 -12.28 1.44
CA TYR A 53 -7.85 -12.47 1.09
C TYR A 53 -7.36 -11.34 0.17
N GLN A 54 -8.16 -11.00 -0.85
CA GLN A 54 -7.91 -9.91 -1.79
C GLN A 54 -7.80 -8.56 -1.06
N ILE A 55 -8.65 -8.33 -0.06
CA ILE A 55 -8.59 -7.14 0.81
C ILE A 55 -7.28 -7.12 1.59
N PHE A 56 -6.88 -8.24 2.19
CA PHE A 56 -5.61 -8.35 2.91
C PHE A 56 -4.40 -8.08 2.01
N PHE A 57 -4.40 -8.61 0.79
CA PHE A 57 -3.33 -8.37 -0.19
C PHE A 57 -3.26 -6.92 -0.64
N THR A 58 -4.42 -6.34 -0.96
CA THR A 58 -4.52 -4.92 -1.32
C THR A 58 -3.96 -4.05 -0.20
N TYR A 59 -4.30 -4.35 1.05
CA TYR A 59 -3.77 -3.64 2.22
C TYR A 59 -2.25 -3.76 2.32
N LEU A 60 -1.68 -4.97 2.20
CA LEU A 60 -0.23 -5.19 2.23
C LEU A 60 0.50 -4.45 1.10
N LEU A 61 -0.04 -4.49 -0.12
CA LEU A 61 0.50 -3.78 -1.28
C LEU A 61 0.50 -2.26 -1.06
N SER A 62 -0.63 -1.71 -0.62
CA SER A 62 -0.75 -0.27 -0.33
C SER A 62 0.14 0.15 0.83
N PHE A 63 0.35 -0.71 1.84
CA PHE A 63 1.31 -0.47 2.92
C PHE A 63 2.75 -0.40 2.41
N SER A 64 3.14 -1.31 1.51
CA SER A 64 4.48 -1.27 0.90
C SER A 64 4.73 0.04 0.13
N ARG A 65 3.69 0.58 -0.53
CA ARG A 65 3.75 1.89 -1.18
C ARG A 65 3.85 3.04 -0.18
N ALA A 66 3.10 2.98 0.91
CA ALA A 66 3.09 4.01 1.95
C ALA A 66 4.47 4.21 2.61
N ILE A 67 5.21 3.13 2.85
CA ILE A 67 6.55 3.17 3.45
C ILE A 67 7.58 3.80 2.50
N ALA A 68 7.44 3.55 1.19
CA ALA A 68 8.37 4.05 0.18
C ALA A 68 8.12 5.54 -0.17
N GLU A 69 7.03 6.14 0.31
CA GLU A 69 6.66 7.50 -0.04
C GLU A 69 7.60 8.54 0.60
N VAL A 70 8.24 9.36 -0.25
CA VAL A 70 9.19 10.40 0.18
C VAL A 70 8.68 11.80 -0.15
N GLY A 71 8.04 11.96 -1.31
CA GLY A 71 7.71 13.28 -1.86
C GLY A 71 6.68 14.02 -1.00
N ALA A 72 5.53 13.38 -0.75
CA ALA A 72 4.48 13.99 0.06
C ALA A 72 4.92 14.24 1.52
N VAL A 73 5.74 13.35 2.08
CA VAL A 73 6.22 13.46 3.46
C VAL A 73 7.26 14.58 3.63
N SER A 74 8.16 14.73 2.65
CA SER A 74 9.14 15.82 2.63
C SER A 74 8.48 17.19 2.47
N MET A 75 7.45 17.29 1.61
CA MET A 75 6.72 18.54 1.34
C MET A 75 5.91 19.06 2.55
N VAL A 76 5.39 18.15 3.37
CA VAL A 76 4.49 18.48 4.50
C VAL A 76 5.24 18.65 5.84
N GLY A 77 6.57 18.56 5.83
CA GLY A 77 7.40 18.86 7.01
C GLY A 77 7.86 17.63 7.81
N GLY A 78 8.09 16.49 7.15
CA GLY A 78 8.70 15.30 7.76
C GLY A 78 10.17 15.49 8.19
N ALA A 79 10.79 16.66 8.03
CA ALA A 79 12.21 16.89 8.30
C ALA A 79 12.53 17.41 9.72
N ILE A 80 11.61 17.30 10.69
CA ILE A 80 11.86 17.73 12.07
C ILE A 80 12.60 16.62 12.81
N ALA A 81 13.87 16.89 13.16
CA ALA A 81 14.74 15.98 13.88
C ALA A 81 14.05 15.45 15.15
N TRP A 82 14.11 14.13 15.35
CA TRP A 82 13.59 13.43 16.53
C TRP A 82 12.07 13.56 16.81
N LYS A 83 11.29 14.12 15.87
CA LYS A 83 9.84 14.29 16.06
C LYS A 83 8.99 13.76 14.90
N THR A 84 9.38 14.05 13.66
CA THR A 84 8.64 13.61 12.46
C THR A 84 9.55 12.99 11.39
N ASN A 85 10.81 12.73 11.73
CA ASN A 85 11.81 12.25 10.79
C ASN A 85 11.56 10.78 10.42
N VAL A 86 11.21 10.54 9.16
CA VAL A 86 11.15 9.20 8.56
C VAL A 86 12.48 8.88 7.89
N MET A 87 12.82 7.59 7.71
CA MET A 87 14.09 7.20 7.06
C MET A 87 14.27 7.89 5.70
N THR A 88 13.19 8.05 4.94
CA THR A 88 13.20 8.69 3.62
C THR A 88 13.53 10.18 3.66
N THR A 89 13.01 10.92 4.65
CA THR A 89 13.37 12.34 4.87
C THR A 89 14.75 12.49 5.49
N ALA A 90 15.20 11.53 6.31
CA ALA A 90 16.56 11.51 6.84
C ALA A 90 17.58 11.38 5.69
N ILE A 91 17.33 10.51 4.71
CA ILE A 91 18.18 10.38 3.50
C ILE A 91 18.29 11.72 2.75
N MET A 92 17.17 12.40 2.52
CA MET A 92 17.18 13.74 1.90
C MET A 92 17.97 14.75 2.77
N GLN A 93 17.77 14.72 4.08
CA GLN A 93 18.44 15.65 5.00
C GLN A 93 19.96 15.46 5.01
N TYR A 94 20.45 14.22 5.10
CA TYR A 94 21.90 13.92 5.08
C TYR A 94 22.54 14.27 3.73
N THR A 95 21.83 14.01 2.62
CA THR A 95 22.25 14.40 1.27
C THR A 95 22.34 15.93 1.14
N ASN A 96 21.34 16.68 1.63
CA ASN A 96 21.34 18.15 1.60
C ASN A 96 22.43 18.77 2.50
N ARG A 97 22.88 18.06 3.54
CA ARG A 97 23.99 18.49 4.41
C ARG A 97 25.38 18.16 3.84
N GLY A 98 25.47 17.55 2.65
CA GLY A 98 26.72 17.14 2.03
C GLY A 98 27.33 15.86 2.62
N ASN A 99 26.64 15.17 3.53
CA ASN A 99 27.08 13.89 4.08
C ASN A 99 26.48 12.74 3.25
N PHE A 100 27.00 12.59 2.04
CA PHE A 100 26.54 11.58 1.09
C PHE A 100 26.78 10.15 1.57
N SER A 101 27.86 9.91 2.33
CA SER A 101 28.15 8.58 2.88
C SER A 101 27.01 8.03 3.74
N LEU A 102 26.50 8.84 4.68
CA LEU A 102 25.36 8.44 5.51
C LEU A 102 24.05 8.37 4.70
N GLY A 103 23.84 9.30 3.76
CA GLY A 103 22.66 9.29 2.89
C GLY A 103 22.55 8.03 2.04
N VAL A 104 23.66 7.62 1.42
CA VAL A 104 23.73 6.39 0.58
C VAL A 104 23.59 5.14 1.43
N ALA A 105 24.22 5.08 2.62
CA ALA A 105 24.10 3.94 3.52
C ALA A 105 22.64 3.71 3.95
N LEU A 106 21.94 4.76 4.38
CA LEU A 106 20.52 4.69 4.73
C LEU A 106 19.64 4.36 3.52
N GLY A 107 19.96 4.91 2.35
CA GLY A 107 19.27 4.61 1.10
C GLY A 107 19.35 3.13 0.71
N LEU A 108 20.53 2.53 0.82
CA LEU A 108 20.73 1.09 0.55
C LEU A 108 19.93 0.22 1.54
N ILE A 109 19.96 0.55 2.83
CA ILE A 109 19.19 -0.18 3.85
C ILE A 109 17.69 -0.13 3.53
N LEU A 110 17.17 1.06 3.27
CA LEU A 110 15.76 1.25 2.96
C LEU A 110 15.36 0.53 1.66
N LEU A 111 16.21 0.58 0.64
CA LEU A 111 16.00 -0.12 -0.63
C LEU A 111 15.95 -1.64 -0.42
N SER A 112 16.88 -2.21 0.36
CA SER A 112 16.88 -3.64 0.67
C SER A 112 15.61 -4.07 1.41
N ILE A 113 15.18 -3.30 2.42
CA ILE A 113 13.95 -3.59 3.18
C ILE A 113 12.73 -3.52 2.27
N SER A 114 12.62 -2.44 1.48
CA SER A 114 11.50 -2.25 0.54
C SER A 114 11.43 -3.37 -0.50
N LEU A 115 12.57 -3.81 -1.01
CA LEU A 115 12.66 -4.89 -1.98
C LEU A 115 12.20 -6.22 -1.37
N ILE A 116 12.67 -6.55 -0.16
CA ILE A 116 12.27 -7.78 0.55
C ILE A 116 10.75 -7.78 0.79
N ILE A 117 10.20 -6.69 1.31
CA ILE A 117 8.75 -6.57 1.56
C ILE A 117 7.98 -6.76 0.26
N ASN A 118 8.38 -6.07 -0.82
CA ASN A 118 7.69 -6.15 -2.11
C ASN A 118 7.75 -7.57 -2.71
N ILE A 119 8.89 -8.25 -2.64
CA ILE A 119 9.05 -9.63 -3.11
C ILE A 119 8.16 -10.58 -2.30
N VAL A 120 8.16 -10.47 -0.97
CA VAL A 120 7.32 -11.32 -0.10
C VAL A 120 5.84 -11.15 -0.41
N ILE A 121 5.37 -9.91 -0.56
CA ILE A 121 3.98 -9.62 -0.91
C ILE A 121 3.64 -10.20 -2.29
N THR A 122 4.49 -9.97 -3.29
CA THR A 122 4.28 -10.46 -4.66
C THR A 122 4.27 -11.99 -4.73
N MET A 123 5.15 -12.66 -3.97
CA MET A 123 5.19 -14.12 -3.88
C MET A 123 3.93 -14.68 -3.22
N LEU A 124 3.49 -14.08 -2.12
CA LEU A 124 2.26 -14.48 -1.44
C LEU A 124 1.05 -14.28 -2.36
N GLN A 125 0.99 -13.17 -3.09
CA GLN A 125 -0.10 -12.86 -4.02
C GLN A 125 -0.18 -13.89 -5.15
N ARG A 126 0.95 -14.18 -5.82
CA ARG A 126 1.01 -15.18 -6.91
C ARG A 126 0.58 -16.58 -6.48
N ARG A 127 0.71 -16.92 -5.19
CA ARG A 127 0.30 -18.22 -4.68
C ARG A 127 -1.22 -18.32 -4.46
N PHE A 128 -1.90 -17.20 -4.30
CA PHE A 128 -3.37 -17.13 -4.13
C PHE A 128 -4.12 -16.88 -5.45
N ASP A 129 -3.45 -16.32 -6.47
CA ASP A 129 -3.98 -16.17 -7.83
C ASP A 129 -3.94 -17.48 -8.65
N ARG A 130 -3.47 -18.58 -8.06
CA ARG A 130 -3.47 -19.95 -8.62
C ARG A 130 -4.46 -20.82 -7.84
#